data_AF-A0A6P1L204-F1
#
_entry.id   AF-A0A6P1L204-F1
#
_cell.length_a   1.000
_cell.length_b   1.000
_cell.length_c   1.000
_cell.angle_alpha   90.00
_cell.angle_beta   90.00
_cell.angle_gamma   90.00
#
_symmetry.space_group_name_H-M   'P 1'
#
loop_
_entity.id
_entity.type
_entity.pdbx_description
1 polymer ?
#
loop_
_entity_poly.entity_id
_entity_poly.type
_entity_poly.pdbx_seq_one_letter_code
_entity_poly.pdbx_strand_id
1 'polypeptide(L)'
;MATKQYIAKYHQLKQIYERELGKEIADITWYRVVATLKQHFNFNVLGSDAQKIVETFAGFKRRYGSFTGRGEGFSERWQAFRHFYEMDAQYQGGEFLKLLAEHLKINLDDVPRSTPYYWFERAELSFSAENIYHCKDLALVAFVAAKWAINKRSQPMKSTNTKVLTLVK
;
A
#
# COMPACT_ATOMS: atom_id res chain seq x y z
N MET A 1 8.09 -10.95 -31.78
CA MET A 1 9.44 -10.47 -31.38
C MET A 1 9.32 -9.05 -30.86
N ALA A 2 10.02 -8.69 -29.79
CA ALA A 2 10.07 -7.31 -29.32
C ALA A 2 10.86 -6.45 -30.31
N THR A 3 10.37 -5.25 -30.61
CA THR A 3 11.10 -4.30 -31.48
C THR A 3 12.35 -3.80 -30.75
N LYS A 4 13.37 -3.35 -31.50
CA LYS A 4 14.57 -2.70 -30.91
C LYS A 4 14.17 -1.54 -29.98
N GLN A 5 13.14 -0.78 -30.37
CA GLN A 5 12.58 0.30 -29.58
C GLN A 5 11.98 -0.20 -28.25
N TYR A 6 11.20 -1.28 -28.28
CA TYR A 6 10.65 -1.88 -27.06
C TYR A 6 11.76 -2.30 -26.10
N ILE A 7 12.80 -2.98 -26.60
CA ILE A 7 13.92 -3.47 -25.79
C ILE A 7 14.65 -2.29 -25.13
N ALA A 8 15.00 -1.26 -25.90
CA ALA A 8 15.64 -0.06 -25.38
C ALA A 8 14.81 0.62 -24.29
N LYS A 9 13.50 0.80 -24.55
CA LYS A 9 12.59 1.41 -23.56
C LYS A 9 12.44 0.54 -22.31
N TYR A 10 12.37 -0.78 -22.47
CA TYR A 10 12.28 -1.74 -21.37
C TYR A 10 13.50 -1.67 -20.44
N HIS A 11 14.71 -1.56 -20.99
CA HIS A 11 15.94 -1.36 -20.20
C HIS A 11 15.98 0.03 -19.55
N GLN A 12 15.57 1.08 -20.26
CA GLN A 12 15.49 2.43 -19.69
C GLN A 12 14.56 2.47 -18.47
N LEU A 13 13.39 1.84 -18.57
CA LEU A 13 12.43 1.77 -17.47
C LEU A 13 12.97 0.97 -16.27
N LYS A 14 13.78 -0.07 -16.51
CA LYS A 14 14.49 -0.78 -15.44
C LYS A 14 15.45 0.15 -14.69
N GLN A 15 16.26 0.91 -15.40
CA GLN A 15 17.22 1.85 -14.80
C GLN A 15 16.52 2.93 -13.98
N ILE A 16 15.39 3.45 -14.47
CA ILE A 16 14.56 4.40 -13.72
C ILE A 16 14.05 3.75 -12.43
N TYR A 17 13.49 2.54 -12.52
CA TYR A 17 13.03 1.80 -11.35
C TYR A 17 14.14 1.59 -10.31
N GLU A 18 15.33 1.18 -10.73
CA GLU A 18 16.48 0.95 -9.85
C GLU A 18 16.98 2.23 -9.18
N ARG A 19 17.00 3.34 -9.93
CA ARG A 19 17.36 4.67 -9.42
C ARG A 19 16.38 5.12 -8.34
N GLU A 20 15.08 5.04 -8.61
CA GLU A 20 14.05 5.43 -7.64
C GLU A 20 14.03 4.50 -6.41
N LEU A 21 14.31 3.21 -6.61
CA LEU A 21 14.41 2.24 -5.52
C LEU A 21 15.71 2.39 -4.69
N GLY A 22 16.74 3.01 -5.26
CA GLY A 22 18.07 3.16 -4.65
C GLY A 22 18.91 1.89 -4.64
N LYS A 23 18.60 0.89 -5.49
CA LYS A 23 19.38 -0.35 -5.63
C LYS A 23 19.13 -1.06 -6.95
N GLU A 24 20.13 -1.82 -7.39
CA GLU A 24 20.03 -2.68 -8.56
C GLU A 24 19.17 -3.93 -8.29
N ILE A 25 18.56 -4.46 -9.36
CA ILE A 25 17.77 -5.68 -9.34
C ILE A 25 18.10 -6.61 -10.50
N ALA A 26 17.96 -7.91 -10.24
CA ALA A 26 18.06 -8.93 -11.29
C ALA A 26 16.95 -8.77 -12.35
N ASP A 27 17.23 -9.16 -13.59
CA ASP A 27 16.28 -9.08 -14.71
C ASP A 27 15.00 -9.87 -14.45
N ILE A 28 15.11 -11.02 -13.77
CA ILE A 28 13.95 -11.82 -13.37
C ILE A 28 13.03 -11.05 -12.40
N THR A 29 13.61 -10.22 -11.53
CA THR A 29 12.85 -9.35 -10.63
C THR A 29 12.17 -8.24 -11.42
N TRP A 30 12.88 -7.64 -12.38
CA TRP A 30 12.31 -6.60 -13.25
C TRP A 30 11.13 -7.14 -14.07
N TYR A 31 11.26 -8.34 -14.62
CA TYR A 31 10.17 -9.02 -15.32
C TYR A 31 8.92 -9.19 -14.44
N ARG A 32 9.10 -9.58 -13.17
CA ARG A 32 8.00 -9.72 -12.20
C ARG A 32 7.37 -8.37 -11.83
N VAL A 33 8.18 -7.32 -11.73
CA VAL A 33 7.69 -5.95 -11.53
C VAL A 33 6.84 -5.53 -12.72
N VAL A 34 7.33 -5.68 -13.94
CA VAL A 34 6.57 -5.34 -15.16
C VAL A 34 5.27 -6.12 -15.26
N ALA A 35 5.26 -7.42 -14.90
CA ALA A 35 4.03 -8.20 -14.84
C ALA A 35 3.01 -7.61 -13.84
N THR A 36 3.48 -7.20 -12.65
CA THR A 36 2.64 -6.54 -11.63
C THR A 36 2.09 -5.21 -12.15
N LEU A 37 2.93 -4.39 -12.79
CA LEU A 37 2.53 -3.12 -13.38
C LEU A 37 1.46 -3.31 -14.46
N LYS A 38 1.61 -4.33 -15.32
CA LYS A 38 0.61 -4.66 -16.34
C LYS A 38 -0.74 -5.04 -15.72
N GLN A 39 -0.72 -5.83 -14.65
CA GLN A 39 -1.92 -6.31 -13.99
C GLN A 39 -2.66 -5.21 -13.21
N HIS A 40 -1.94 -4.27 -12.62
CA HIS A 40 -2.50 -3.38 -11.61
C HIS A 40 -2.47 -1.90 -11.97
N PHE A 41 -1.61 -1.49 -12.89
CA PHE A 41 -1.37 -0.07 -13.22
C PHE A 41 -1.63 0.24 -14.71
N ASN A 42 -2.33 -0.63 -15.44
CA ASN A 42 -2.58 -0.50 -16.88
C ASN A 42 -1.30 -0.20 -17.69
N PHE A 43 -0.19 -0.79 -17.27
CA PHE A 43 1.13 -0.43 -17.77
C PHE A 43 1.39 -0.99 -19.18
N ASN A 44 1.83 -0.12 -20.08
CA ASN A 44 2.40 -0.48 -21.37
C ASN A 44 3.81 0.11 -21.47
N VAL A 45 4.81 -0.72 -21.82
CA VAL A 45 6.22 -0.30 -21.93
C VAL A 45 6.41 0.85 -22.90
N LEU A 46 5.65 0.87 -23.99
CA LEU A 46 5.70 1.94 -25.01
C LEU A 46 4.67 3.05 -24.75
N GLY A 47 3.91 2.99 -23.66
CA GLY A 47 2.93 4.01 -23.30
C GLY A 47 3.61 5.33 -22.90
N SER A 48 2.92 6.45 -23.13
CA SER A 48 3.38 7.79 -22.72
C SER A 48 3.61 7.89 -21.21
N ASP A 49 2.77 7.22 -20.42
CA ASP A 49 2.80 7.27 -18.95
C ASP A 49 3.71 6.21 -18.31
N ALA A 50 4.40 5.40 -19.12
CA ALA A 50 5.18 4.25 -18.64
C ALA A 50 6.22 4.64 -17.58
N GLN A 51 6.93 5.75 -17.82
CA GLN A 51 7.92 6.25 -16.88
C GLN A 51 7.28 6.68 -15.55
N LYS A 52 6.23 7.48 -15.60
CA LYS A 52 5.52 7.97 -14.41
C LYS A 52 4.97 6.81 -13.57
N ILE A 53 4.41 5.80 -14.21
CA ILE A 53 3.93 4.57 -13.53
C ILE A 53 5.09 3.86 -12.82
N VAL A 54 6.23 3.70 -13.49
CA VAL A 54 7.41 3.03 -12.93
C VAL A 54 7.97 3.81 -11.73
N GLU A 55 8.13 5.12 -11.86
CA GLU A 55 8.62 6.00 -10.78
C GLU A 55 7.69 5.94 -9.57
N THR A 56 6.38 6.07 -9.82
CA THR A 56 5.35 6.00 -8.77
C THR A 56 5.38 4.67 -8.04
N PHE A 57 5.44 3.55 -8.78
CA PHE A 57 5.50 2.22 -8.18
C PHE A 57 6.81 1.97 -7.42
N ALA A 58 7.95 2.41 -7.96
CA ALA A 58 9.23 2.34 -7.28
C ALA A 58 9.22 3.14 -5.97
N GLY A 59 8.63 4.34 -5.99
CA GLY A 59 8.39 5.16 -4.81
C GLY A 59 7.58 4.40 -3.75
N PHE A 60 6.44 3.81 -4.10
CA PHE A 60 5.69 2.98 -3.15
C PHE A 60 6.50 1.80 -2.62
N LYS A 61 7.29 1.15 -3.49
CA LYS A 61 8.13 0.01 -3.13
C LYS A 61 9.25 0.38 -2.14
N ARG A 62 9.86 1.55 -2.34
CA ARG A 62 10.90 2.10 -1.45
C ARG A 62 10.33 2.39 -0.07
N ARG A 63 9.19 3.09 -0.02
CA ARG A 63 8.46 3.44 1.22
C ARG A 63 7.99 2.21 1.98
N TYR A 64 7.46 1.24 1.24
CA TYR A 64 6.87 0.04 1.81
C TYR A 64 7.34 -1.21 1.06
N GLY A 65 8.40 -1.85 1.55
CA GLY A 65 9.02 -3.02 0.91
C GLY A 65 8.06 -4.20 0.68
N SER A 66 6.99 -4.33 1.47
CA SER A 66 5.94 -5.34 1.26
C SER A 66 4.85 -4.93 0.26
N PHE A 67 5.03 -3.82 -0.48
CA PHE A 67 4.25 -3.47 -1.67
C PHE A 67 4.68 -4.39 -2.81
N THR A 68 4.27 -5.66 -2.75
CA THR A 68 4.48 -6.66 -3.78
C THR A 68 3.13 -7.05 -4.34
N GLY A 69 3.03 -7.28 -5.66
CA GLY A 69 1.83 -7.85 -6.30
C GLY A 69 1.48 -9.30 -5.89
N ARG A 70 2.04 -9.78 -4.78
CA ARG A 70 2.02 -11.17 -4.33
C ARG A 70 2.04 -11.20 -2.81
N GLY A 71 1.24 -12.07 -2.21
CA GLY A 71 1.16 -12.27 -0.76
C GLY A 71 -0.28 -12.51 -0.31
N GLU A 72 -0.44 -13.23 0.80
CA GLU A 72 -1.74 -13.40 1.45
C GLU A 72 -2.33 -12.02 1.80
N GLY A 73 -3.62 -11.84 1.52
CA GLY A 73 -4.30 -10.55 1.71
C GLY A 73 -3.92 -9.46 0.72
N PHE A 74 -3.05 -9.70 -0.28
CA PHE A 74 -2.67 -8.65 -1.24
C PHE A 74 -3.87 -8.07 -1.99
N SER A 75 -4.82 -8.90 -2.42
CA SER A 75 -5.99 -8.45 -3.19
C SER A 75 -6.81 -7.42 -2.42
N GLU A 76 -7.12 -7.70 -1.14
CA GLU A 76 -7.89 -6.78 -0.29
C GLU A 76 -7.10 -5.49 -0.01
N ARG A 77 -5.79 -5.61 0.26
CA ARG A 77 -4.93 -4.44 0.44
C ARG A 77 -4.85 -3.58 -0.82
N TRP A 78 -4.78 -4.23 -1.98
CA TRP A 78 -4.77 -3.59 -3.29
C TRP A 78 -6.10 -2.89 -3.58
N GLN A 79 -7.24 -3.49 -3.21
CA GLN A 79 -8.55 -2.85 -3.33
C GLN A 79 -8.62 -1.56 -2.50
N ALA A 80 -8.15 -1.60 -1.25
CA ALA A 80 -8.07 -0.41 -0.40
C ALA A 80 -7.16 0.67 -1.01
N PHE A 81 -5.97 0.28 -1.47
CA PHE A 81 -5.06 1.19 -2.17
C PHE A 81 -5.75 1.84 -3.38
N ARG A 82 -6.33 1.00 -4.26
CA ARG A 82 -6.93 1.44 -5.52
C ARG A 82 -8.07 2.41 -5.29
N HIS A 83 -8.93 2.14 -4.30
CA HIS A 83 -10.06 3.01 -3.95
C HIS A 83 -9.61 4.45 -3.74
N PHE A 84 -8.58 4.68 -2.92
CA PHE A 84 -8.06 6.01 -2.67
C PHE A 84 -7.12 6.52 -3.77
N TYR A 85 -6.39 5.65 -4.46
CA TYR A 85 -5.47 6.07 -5.52
C TYR A 85 -6.19 6.64 -6.76
N GLU A 86 -7.37 6.10 -7.08
CA GLU A 86 -8.19 6.54 -8.21
C GLU A 86 -9.03 7.80 -7.88
N MET A 87 -9.12 8.18 -6.60
CA MET A 87 -9.78 9.42 -6.18
C MET A 87 -8.91 10.64 -6.47
N ASP A 88 -9.53 11.67 -7.07
CA ASP A 88 -8.95 12.99 -7.24
C ASP A 88 -9.52 13.93 -6.18
N ALA A 89 -9.12 13.71 -4.93
CA ALA A 89 -9.59 14.46 -3.77
C ALA A 89 -8.45 14.71 -2.77
N GLN A 90 -8.74 15.58 -1.80
CA GLN A 90 -7.88 15.87 -0.67
C GLN A 90 -8.69 15.73 0.60
N TYR A 91 -8.07 15.17 1.63
CA TYR A 91 -8.73 14.97 2.92
C TYR A 91 -7.83 15.47 4.04
N GLN A 92 -8.47 16.00 5.09
CA GLN A 92 -7.80 16.13 6.37
C GLN A 92 -7.46 14.75 6.92
N GLY A 93 -6.32 14.59 7.61
CA GLY A 93 -5.89 13.29 8.14
C GLY A 93 -6.95 12.63 9.04
N GLY A 94 -7.67 13.42 9.85
CA GLY A 94 -8.75 12.91 10.70
C GLY A 94 -9.97 12.43 9.92
N GLU A 95 -10.34 13.14 8.85
CA GLU A 95 -11.43 12.74 7.94
C GLU A 95 -11.07 11.47 7.17
N PHE A 96 -9.85 11.41 6.64
CA PHE A 96 -9.34 10.22 5.98
C PHE A 96 -9.40 8.98 6.86
N LEU A 97 -9.04 9.07 8.15
CA LEU A 97 -9.12 7.92 9.05
C LEU A 97 -10.54 7.39 9.21
N LYS A 98 -11.56 8.26 9.23
CA LYS A 98 -12.97 7.85 9.29
C LYS A 98 -13.38 7.12 8.01
N LEU A 99 -13.06 7.70 6.84
CA LEU A 99 -13.33 7.09 5.54
C LEU A 99 -12.61 5.73 5.38
N LEU A 100 -11.36 5.67 5.83
CA LEU A 100 -10.56 4.44 5.82
C LEU A 100 -11.17 3.36 6.71
N ALA A 101 -11.65 3.73 7.89
CA ALA A 101 -12.28 2.80 8.82
C ALA A 101 -13.60 2.24 8.28
N GLU A 102 -14.43 3.09 7.67
CA GLU A 102 -15.64 2.69 6.97
C GLU A 102 -15.31 1.71 5.83
N HIS A 103 -14.34 2.07 4.98
CA HIS A 103 -13.92 1.23 3.86
C HIS A 103 -13.39 -0.14 4.31
N LEU A 104 -12.55 -0.17 5.36
CA LEU A 104 -11.99 -1.41 5.89
C LEU A 104 -12.93 -2.17 6.83
N LYS A 105 -14.10 -1.62 7.13
CA LYS A 105 -15.08 -2.15 8.09
C LYS A 105 -14.46 -2.42 9.46
N ILE A 106 -13.70 -1.45 9.97
CA ILE A 106 -13.08 -1.50 11.30
C ILE A 106 -13.63 -0.37 12.17
N ASN A 107 -13.67 -0.61 13.49
CA ASN A 107 -13.96 0.44 14.45
C ASN A 107 -12.65 1.14 14.84
N LEU A 108 -12.57 2.47 14.68
CA LEU A 108 -11.38 3.23 15.08
C LEU A 108 -11.12 3.19 16.59
N ASP A 109 -12.15 3.01 17.42
CA ASP A 109 -11.99 2.92 18.87
C ASP A 109 -11.24 1.64 19.28
N ASP A 110 -11.30 0.60 18.46
CA ASP A 110 -10.56 -0.66 18.66
C ASP A 110 -9.12 -0.61 18.14
N VAL A 111 -8.76 0.49 17.45
CA VAL A 111 -7.42 0.70 16.89
C VAL A 111 -6.56 1.39 17.96
N PRO A 112 -5.43 0.79 18.40
CA PRO A 112 -4.54 1.45 19.34
C PRO A 112 -4.07 2.80 18.80
N ARG A 113 -4.03 3.84 19.66
CA ARG A 113 -3.74 5.23 19.26
C ARG A 113 -2.45 5.41 18.44
N SER A 114 -1.43 4.57 18.64
CA SER A 114 -0.17 4.59 17.89
C SER A 114 -0.26 4.00 16.49
N THR A 115 -1.30 3.21 16.20
CA THR A 115 -1.43 2.45 14.95
C THR A 115 -1.68 3.35 13.74
N PRO A 116 -2.51 4.40 13.79
CA PRO A 116 -2.63 5.36 12.70
C PRO A 116 -1.30 6.06 12.38
N TYR A 117 -0.55 6.49 13.40
CA TYR A 117 0.78 7.08 13.21
C TYR A 117 1.71 6.11 12.47
N TYR A 118 1.70 4.84 12.87
CA TYR A 118 2.46 3.80 12.20
C TYR A 118 2.04 3.60 10.73
N TRP A 119 0.74 3.64 10.40
CA TRP A 119 0.28 3.52 9.01
C TRP A 119 0.79 4.66 8.13
N PHE A 120 0.72 5.89 8.65
CA PHE A 120 1.22 7.09 7.97
C PHE A 120 2.75 7.05 7.84
N GLU A 121 3.46 6.74 8.92
CA GLU A 121 4.93 6.65 8.92
C GLU A 121 5.44 5.65 7.87
N ARG A 122 4.80 4.48 7.76
CA ARG A 122 5.13 3.48 6.74
C ARG A 122 4.83 3.93 5.31
N ALA A 123 4.06 5.00 5.13
CA ALA A 123 3.83 5.65 3.85
C ALA A 123 4.73 6.88 3.63
N GLU A 124 5.75 7.09 4.49
CA GLU A 124 6.58 8.31 4.56
C GLU A 124 5.75 9.58 4.75
N LEU A 125 4.63 9.48 5.47
CA LEU A 125 3.81 10.62 5.87
C LEU A 125 3.88 10.80 7.39
N SER A 126 3.91 12.04 7.86
CA SER A 126 3.70 12.36 9.27
C SER A 126 2.21 12.56 9.50
N PHE A 127 1.58 11.75 10.37
CA PHE A 127 0.17 11.92 10.69
C PHE A 127 -0.08 13.22 11.45
N SER A 128 -1.05 14.00 10.95
CA SER A 128 -1.69 15.12 11.62
C SER A 128 -3.17 15.06 11.26
N ALA A 129 -4.03 15.25 12.25
CA ALA A 129 -5.48 15.23 12.02
C ALA A 129 -5.93 16.42 11.15
N GLU A 130 -5.23 17.54 11.23
CA GLU A 130 -5.59 18.83 10.62
C GLU A 130 -4.93 19.05 9.26
N ASN A 131 -3.80 18.36 8.99
CA ASN A 131 -3.12 18.49 7.71
C ASN A 131 -3.96 17.91 6.57
N ILE A 132 -3.90 18.58 5.43
CA ILE A 132 -4.54 18.15 4.18
C ILE A 132 -3.54 17.29 3.40
N TYR A 133 -3.98 16.10 2.99
CA TYR A 133 -3.19 15.17 2.19
C TYR A 133 -3.92 14.86 0.88
N HIS A 134 -3.15 14.64 -0.18
CA HIS A 134 -3.69 14.18 -1.45
C HIS A 134 -4.05 12.69 -1.36
N CYS A 135 -5.19 12.29 -1.94
CA CYS A 135 -5.66 10.88 -1.92
C CYS A 135 -4.63 9.87 -2.42
N LYS A 136 -3.88 10.23 -3.47
CA LYS A 136 -2.77 9.40 -3.99
C LYS A 136 -1.66 9.11 -2.97
N ASP A 137 -1.38 10.03 -2.04
CA ASP A 137 -0.41 9.78 -0.96
C ASP A 137 -1.03 8.91 0.14
N LEU A 138 -2.30 9.16 0.44
CA LEU A 138 -3.10 8.39 1.41
C LEU A 138 -3.38 6.95 0.95
N ALA A 139 -3.34 6.67 -0.35
CA ALA A 139 -3.53 5.33 -0.89
C ALA A 139 -2.54 4.31 -0.31
N LEU A 140 -1.28 4.71 -0.12
CA LEU A 140 -0.29 3.83 0.50
C LEU A 140 -0.61 3.59 1.98
N VAL A 141 -1.12 4.61 2.69
CA VAL A 141 -1.61 4.46 4.07
C VAL A 141 -2.72 3.43 4.14
N ALA A 142 -3.68 3.48 3.20
CA ALA A 142 -4.76 2.50 3.11
C ALA A 142 -4.24 1.06 2.87
N PHE A 143 -3.23 0.91 2.00
CA PHE A 143 -2.58 -0.38 1.75
C PHE A 143 -1.89 -0.97 3.00
N VAL A 144 -1.31 -0.12 3.84
CA VAL A 144 -0.67 -0.51 5.10
C VAL A 144 -1.74 -0.88 6.13
N ALA A 145 -2.78 -0.04 6.28
CA ALA A 145 -3.87 -0.24 7.24
C ALA A 145 -4.69 -1.50 6.96
N ALA A 146 -4.93 -1.82 5.69
CA ALA A 146 -5.65 -3.03 5.30
C ALA A 146 -4.98 -4.32 5.83
N LYS A 147 -3.65 -4.35 5.95
CA LYS A 147 -2.95 -5.49 6.59
C LYS A 147 -3.35 -5.68 8.05
N TRP A 148 -3.50 -4.58 8.78
CA TRP A 148 -3.95 -4.62 10.17
C TRP A 148 -5.40 -5.12 10.27
N ALA A 149 -6.29 -4.62 9.41
CA ALA A 149 -7.69 -5.04 9.37
C ALA A 149 -7.84 -6.55 9.09
N ILE A 150 -7.10 -7.07 8.11
CA ILE A 150 -7.06 -8.50 7.79
C ILE A 150 -6.60 -9.30 9.01
N ASN A 151 -5.48 -8.91 9.61
CA ASN A 151 -4.94 -9.62 10.78
C ASN A 151 -5.91 -9.60 11.97
N LYS A 152 -6.64 -8.49 12.17
CA LYS A 152 -7.61 -8.37 13.26
C LYS A 152 -8.81 -9.31 13.05
N ARG A 153 -9.31 -9.44 11.82
CA ARG A 153 -10.42 -10.37 11.50
C ARG A 153 -10.00 -11.83 11.57
N SER A 154 -8.75 -12.15 11.21
CA SER A 154 -8.22 -13.52 11.26
C SER A 154 -7.88 -14.01 12.67
N GLN A 155 -7.86 -13.13 13.67
CA GLN A 155 -7.75 -13.58 15.05
C GLN A 155 -9.12 -14.06 15.53
N PRO A 156 -9.27 -15.33 15.96
CA PRO A 156 -10.46 -15.72 16.70
C PRO A 156 -10.55 -14.78 17.91
N MET A 157 -11.72 -14.19 18.14
CA MET A 157 -12.00 -13.48 19.40
C MET A 157 -11.48 -14.39 20.51
N LYS A 158 -10.42 -13.99 21.22
CA LYS A 158 -10.06 -14.66 22.47
C LYS A 158 -11.31 -14.52 23.32
N SER A 159 -12.05 -15.61 23.49
CA SER A 159 -13.14 -15.65 24.45
C SER A 159 -12.48 -15.32 25.77
N THR A 160 -12.75 -14.13 26.30
CA THR A 160 -12.36 -13.76 27.64
C THR A 160 -13.20 -14.63 28.58
N ASN A 161 -12.82 -15.90 28.72
CA ASN A 161 -13.28 -16.73 29.82
C ASN A 161 -12.52 -16.21 31.03
N THR A 162 -13.00 -15.09 31.57
CA THR A 162 -12.62 -14.61 32.88
C THR A 162 -13.21 -15.60 33.89
N LYS A 163 -12.57 -16.75 34.05
CA LYS A 163 -12.67 -17.49 35.31
C LYS A 163 -11.95 -16.65 36.33
N VAL A 164 -12.70 -15.73 36.93
CA VAL A 164 -12.36 -15.10 38.20
C VAL A 164 -12.02 -16.25 39.14
N LEU A 165 -10.75 -16.38 39.48
CA LEU A 165 -10.28 -17.20 40.58
C LEU A 165 -10.92 -16.61 41.84
N THR A 166 -12.08 -17.14 42.22
CA THR A 166 -12.60 -17.05 43.59
C THR A 166 -11.61 -17.77 44.50
N LEU A 167 -10.65 -17.00 45.03
CA LEU A 167 -9.92 -17.35 46.24
C LEU A 167 -10.94 -17.29 47.39
N VAL A 168 -11.47 -18.46 47.75
CA VAL A 168 -12.21 -18.67 49.00
C VAL A 168 -11.18 -18.63 50.13
N LYS A 169 -11.47 -17.83 51.15
CA LYS A 169 -10.72 -17.75 52.42
C LYS A 169 -10.96 -19.00 53.27
#